data_AF-A0A7R9V8V8-F1
#
_entry.id   AF-A0A7R9V8V8-F1
#
_cell.length_a   1.000
_cell.length_b   1.000
_cell.length_c   1.000
_cell.angle_alpha   90.00
_cell.angle_beta   90.00
_cell.angle_gamma   90.00
#
_symmetry.space_group_name_H-M   'P 1'
#
loop_
_entity.id
_entity.type
_entity.pdbx_description
1 polymer ?
#
loop_
_entity_poly.entity_id
_entity_poly.type
_entity_poly.pdbx_seq_one_letter_code
_entity_poly.pdbx_strand_id
1 'polypeptide(L)'
;AAGATRPGAGRASEGLRRRQPELATPSADAADSRGGAERWTKRGGSPAQPSRQRGGGGGGREAPTGATSSRRRGVPNAVAVANARNIVDDGPGIAGDAAARRRLALHALDAVAPPQPSSSDPTYVPRDPRVKDGPWSKLDEVLVERSIKEAKRAAERRRKLDDLHGFVLLGRPTSELEALAKQFGQPAFRAKQLNDGIMKGARSIDDIPVIPKAFKEQLRDAGVRTGRSIVHHSVAAPDGTRKFLLQLHDGRVVETVGIPVGVGAEEDQSEAKRAEAATGAPAAALRRRLTVCVSSQVGCPMRCTFCATGKGGFARNLEPHEIVDQVMMMQEAYEQRVTNVVFMGMGEPLLNRPSVLAACRMLHEQLGLSARNITISTVGVPNAIRALGAADDMRATLAVSIHAPNQQLRESIIPSAKAYPIEALMADCAHFFRATGRRVTFEYTLMAGVNDGDEHARELAALLQRHQLASHVNIIPWNPVDESEFKRPSNNRVYAFQRELEAAGVPCTRRITRGLEAAAACGQLRNQHQKQPLEEFQVPK
;
A
#
# COMPACT_ATOMS: atom_id res chain seq x y z
N ALA A 1 64.07 6.07 43.14
CA ALA A 1 64.16 5.57 44.52
C ALA A 1 62.79 5.75 45.17
N ALA A 2 62.20 4.81 45.93
CA ALA A 2 62.50 3.40 46.23
C ALA A 2 61.14 2.65 46.20
N GLY A 3 60.95 1.34 46.10
CA GLY A 3 61.76 0.19 46.49
C GLY A 3 61.00 -0.65 47.55
N ALA A 4 61.06 -1.99 47.41
CA ALA A 4 60.54 -3.04 48.32
C ALA A 4 58.98 -3.22 48.37
N THR A 5 58.36 -4.39 48.62
CA THR A 5 58.83 -5.81 48.65
C THR A 5 57.67 -6.82 48.45
N ARG A 6 58.00 -8.10 48.19
CA ARG A 6 57.19 -9.30 48.57
C ARG A 6 57.92 -10.06 49.71
N PRO A 7 57.23 -10.87 50.53
CA PRO A 7 57.22 -12.34 50.41
C PRO A 7 55.78 -12.90 50.66
N GLY A 8 55.39 -14.18 50.70
CA GLY A 8 55.97 -15.55 50.77
C GLY A 8 54.85 -16.43 51.39
N ALA A 9 54.39 -17.55 50.84
CA ALA A 9 54.98 -18.91 50.75
C ALA A 9 54.74 -19.83 51.98
N GLY A 10 54.14 -21.02 51.77
CA GLY A 10 53.97 -22.13 52.76
C GLY A 10 52.53 -22.72 52.75
N ARG A 11 52.24 -23.94 52.25
CA ARG A 11 52.53 -25.33 52.74
C ARG A 11 51.60 -25.79 53.89
N ALA A 12 51.10 -27.04 53.99
CA ALA A 12 51.06 -28.22 53.09
C ALA A 12 50.12 -29.34 53.66
N SER A 13 49.91 -30.44 52.88
CA SER A 13 49.62 -31.85 53.31
C SER A 13 48.27 -32.18 54.03
N GLU A 14 47.63 -33.37 53.87
CA GLU A 14 47.95 -34.61 53.12
C GLU A 14 46.74 -35.57 52.91
N GLY A 15 46.76 -36.34 51.79
CA GLY A 15 46.16 -37.70 51.63
C GLY A 15 44.63 -37.86 51.50
N LEU A 16 44.06 -38.89 50.85
CA LEU A 16 44.62 -40.02 50.07
C LEU A 16 43.43 -40.75 49.34
N ARG A 17 43.33 -40.91 48.00
CA ARG A 17 43.79 -42.09 47.20
C ARG A 17 43.24 -42.05 45.73
N ARG A 18 44.05 -42.52 44.76
CA ARG A 18 43.81 -43.30 43.50
C ARG A 18 42.36 -43.39 42.91
N ARG A 19 42.08 -43.23 41.60
CA ARG A 19 42.75 -43.74 40.36
C ARG A 19 42.44 -42.90 39.09
N GLN A 20 43.38 -42.90 38.12
CA GLN A 20 43.26 -42.51 36.68
C GLN A 20 42.71 -43.69 35.82
N PRO A 21 42.52 -43.64 34.46
CA PRO A 21 43.08 -42.74 33.42
C PRO A 21 42.01 -42.25 32.38
N GLU A 22 42.25 -41.62 31.21
CA GLU A 22 43.38 -40.91 30.55
C GLU A 22 42.77 -39.95 29.50
N LEU A 23 43.45 -38.84 29.18
CA LEU A 23 43.16 -38.00 28.01
C LEU A 23 44.48 -37.43 27.49
N ALA A 24 44.82 -37.70 26.23
CA ALA A 24 46.03 -37.21 25.59
C ALA A 24 45.77 -36.83 24.11
N THR A 25 46.01 -35.56 23.79
CA THR A 25 46.33 -35.06 22.44
C THR A 25 47.86 -35.01 22.29
N PRO A 26 48.42 -35.02 21.07
CA PRO A 26 49.01 -33.77 20.55
C PRO A 26 49.11 -33.64 19.00
N SER A 27 49.57 -32.45 18.55
CA SER A 27 50.33 -32.13 17.29
C SER A 27 49.70 -32.48 15.92
N ALA A 28 49.39 -31.57 14.99
CA ALA A 28 50.19 -30.53 14.30
C ALA A 28 51.28 -31.08 13.34
N ASP A 29 51.05 -31.01 12.01
CA ASP A 29 51.81 -30.17 11.04
C ASP A 29 51.25 -30.25 9.59
N ALA A 30 51.83 -29.46 8.65
CA ALA A 30 51.24 -29.08 7.35
C ALA A 30 51.66 -29.92 6.11
N ALA A 31 50.85 -29.88 5.03
CA ALA A 31 51.28 -29.52 3.65
C ALA A 31 50.25 -29.83 2.52
N ASP A 32 49.95 -28.78 1.73
CA ASP A 32 49.73 -28.68 0.27
C ASP A 32 48.83 -29.65 -0.59
N SER A 33 48.21 -29.00 -1.58
CA SER A 33 47.95 -29.46 -2.96
C SER A 33 46.53 -29.92 -3.42
N ARG A 34 46.00 -29.10 -4.36
CA ARG A 34 45.22 -29.46 -5.57
C ARG A 34 43.84 -30.15 -5.45
N GLY A 35 42.80 -29.34 -5.68
CA GLY A 35 41.98 -29.40 -6.91
C GLY A 35 41.17 -30.67 -7.23
N GLY A 36 39.84 -30.51 -7.31
CA GLY A 36 38.93 -31.50 -7.89
C GLY A 36 37.48 -31.08 -7.73
N ALA A 37 36.79 -30.78 -8.84
CA ALA A 37 35.36 -30.47 -8.82
C ALA A 37 34.54 -31.77 -8.89
N GLU A 38 33.47 -31.89 -8.11
CA GLU A 38 32.44 -32.87 -8.42
C GLU A 38 31.03 -32.41 -8.04
N ARG A 39 30.07 -32.83 -8.86
CA ARG A 39 28.68 -32.36 -8.90
C ARG A 39 27.76 -33.55 -8.65
N TRP A 40 27.09 -33.61 -7.50
CA TRP A 40 26.04 -34.62 -7.25
C TRP A 40 24.74 -34.03 -6.70
N THR A 41 23.68 -34.84 -6.81
CA THR A 41 22.31 -34.38 -7.05
C THR A 41 21.33 -34.61 -5.89
N LYS A 42 20.21 -33.88 -5.97
CA LYS A 42 18.94 -34.04 -5.24
C LYS A 42 18.62 -35.44 -4.67
N ARG A 43 18.20 -35.46 -3.39
CA ARG A 43 17.01 -36.08 -2.75
C ARG A 43 17.15 -35.80 -1.24
N GLY A 44 16.14 -35.62 -0.38
CA GLY A 44 14.68 -35.70 -0.52
C GLY A 44 14.11 -36.39 0.73
N GLY A 45 13.31 -35.71 1.57
CA GLY A 45 12.69 -36.33 2.75
C GLY A 45 12.40 -35.40 3.94
N SER A 46 11.12 -35.08 4.13
CA SER A 46 10.49 -34.84 5.45
C SER A 46 10.12 -36.22 6.07
N PRO A 47 9.74 -36.41 7.37
CA PRO A 47 8.92 -35.47 8.16
C PRO A 47 9.08 -35.46 9.71
N ALA A 48 8.12 -34.79 10.36
CA ALA A 48 7.58 -35.00 11.71
C ALA A 48 8.17 -34.25 12.93
N GLN A 49 7.33 -33.39 13.54
CA GLN A 49 7.36 -33.02 14.96
C GLN A 49 6.81 -34.20 15.82
N PRO A 50 6.98 -34.24 17.16
CA PRO A 50 6.00 -33.55 18.03
C PRO A 50 6.44 -33.10 19.46
N SER A 51 6.15 -31.83 19.78
CA SER A 51 5.38 -31.41 20.99
C SER A 51 5.94 -31.41 22.44
N ARG A 52 5.43 -30.45 23.25
CA ARG A 52 5.29 -30.41 24.74
C ARG A 52 6.58 -30.26 25.59
N GLN A 53 6.61 -29.67 26.80
CA GLN A 53 5.65 -28.88 27.62
C GLN A 53 6.36 -28.14 28.80
N ARG A 54 5.77 -27.00 29.26
CA ARG A 54 5.61 -26.49 30.67
C ARG A 54 6.81 -26.18 31.62
N GLY A 55 6.65 -25.07 32.36
CA GLY A 55 7.18 -24.80 33.73
C GLY A 55 8.30 -23.75 33.81
N GLY A 56 8.37 -22.82 34.78
CA GLY A 56 7.46 -22.44 35.88
C GLY A 56 8.17 -21.61 36.99
N GLY A 57 7.49 -20.65 37.65
CA GLY A 57 8.01 -19.79 38.76
C GLY A 57 8.91 -18.62 38.30
N GLY A 58 9.08 -17.46 38.96
CA GLY A 58 8.70 -16.89 40.28
C GLY A 58 9.94 -16.17 40.87
N GLY A 59 9.99 -15.02 41.56
CA GLY A 59 9.05 -14.01 42.10
C GLY A 59 9.87 -12.95 42.91
N GLY A 60 9.24 -11.93 43.54
CA GLY A 60 9.90 -10.89 44.41
C GLY A 60 10.09 -9.51 43.72
N ARG A 61 9.46 -8.40 44.18
CA ARG A 61 9.76 -7.47 45.32
C ARG A 61 11.06 -6.65 45.08
N GLU A 62 11.16 -5.34 45.35
CA GLU A 62 10.51 -4.48 46.38
C GLU A 62 10.54 -2.94 46.00
N ALA A 63 10.07 -2.05 46.88
CA ALA A 63 10.06 -0.56 46.78
C ALA A 63 10.40 0.06 48.18
N PRO A 64 10.16 1.34 48.60
CA PRO A 64 9.72 2.60 47.94
C PRO A 64 10.47 3.88 48.49
N THR A 65 9.78 5.03 48.64
CA THR A 65 10.15 6.37 49.22
C THR A 65 10.96 7.32 48.30
N GLY A 66 10.92 8.67 48.35
CA GLY A 66 10.19 9.74 49.07
C GLY A 66 10.76 11.14 48.64
N ALA A 67 10.31 12.35 49.03
CA ALA A 67 9.09 12.85 49.69
C ALA A 67 8.97 14.42 49.59
N THR A 68 7.77 15.00 49.81
CA THR A 68 7.45 16.36 50.35
C THR A 68 8.17 17.66 49.85
N SER A 69 7.46 18.63 49.23
CA SER A 69 6.85 19.87 49.82
C SER A 69 7.80 21.10 49.94
N SER A 70 7.42 22.39 50.05
CA SER A 70 6.13 23.09 50.26
C SER A 70 6.21 24.63 49.99
N ARG A 71 5.08 25.31 49.72
CA ARG A 71 4.66 26.70 50.15
C ARG A 71 5.55 27.94 49.79
N ARG A 72 5.08 29.21 49.71
CA ARG A 72 3.75 29.88 49.70
C ARG A 72 3.88 31.38 49.29
N ARG A 73 2.82 31.92 48.63
CA ARG A 73 2.21 33.29 48.76
C ARG A 73 3.02 34.58 48.52
N GLY A 74 2.43 35.50 47.74
CA GLY A 74 2.74 36.94 47.74
C GLY A 74 2.03 37.73 46.63
N VAL A 75 0.89 38.36 46.95
CA VAL A 75 0.04 39.26 46.12
C VAL A 75 -0.45 40.33 47.13
N PRO A 76 -0.49 41.68 46.86
CA PRO A 76 -1.34 42.26 45.80
C PRO A 76 -0.95 43.65 45.19
N ASN A 77 -1.72 44.02 44.13
CA ASN A 77 -2.16 45.39 43.72
C ASN A 77 -1.13 46.50 43.42
N ALA A 78 -1.41 47.52 42.57
CA ALA A 78 -2.39 47.75 41.49
C ALA A 78 -2.05 49.09 40.78
N VAL A 79 -2.75 49.42 39.67
CA VAL A 79 -2.85 50.78 39.04
C VAL A 79 -1.57 51.29 38.30
N ALA A 80 -1.58 52.05 37.19
CA ALA A 80 -2.41 52.14 35.95
C ALA A 80 -1.72 53.09 34.92
N VAL A 81 -2.32 53.27 33.72
CA VAL A 81 -2.19 54.43 32.78
C VAL A 81 -0.97 54.54 31.81
N ALA A 82 -1.28 54.27 30.51
CA ALA A 82 -0.98 55.01 29.25
C ALA A 82 0.44 55.23 28.61
N ASN A 83 0.44 55.01 27.28
CA ASN A 83 1.02 55.79 26.14
C ASN A 83 2.46 56.35 26.12
N ALA A 84 3.27 55.86 25.16
CA ALA A 84 3.93 56.62 24.06
C ALA A 84 4.75 55.64 23.17
N ARG A 85 4.47 55.46 21.87
CA ARG A 85 5.03 56.17 20.68
C ARG A 85 6.57 56.29 20.58
N ASN A 86 7.11 55.48 19.67
CA ASN A 86 8.29 55.64 18.79
C ASN A 86 9.54 56.42 19.29
N ILE A 87 10.67 55.69 19.40
CA ILE A 87 12.00 56.14 18.93
C ILE A 87 12.66 54.96 18.19
N VAL A 88 13.46 55.28 17.17
CA VAL A 88 14.28 54.35 16.37
C VAL A 88 15.72 54.44 16.86
N ASP A 89 16.36 53.35 17.26
CA ASP A 89 17.59 52.84 16.59
C ASP A 89 18.11 51.51 17.15
N ASP A 90 18.99 50.89 16.36
CA ASP A 90 20.00 49.85 16.67
C ASP A 90 19.61 48.53 17.39
N GLY A 91 20.11 47.43 16.81
CA GLY A 91 20.14 46.09 17.42
C GLY A 91 21.26 45.92 18.47
N PRO A 92 21.42 44.75 19.12
CA PRO A 92 21.20 43.44 18.51
C PRO A 92 20.42 42.40 19.35
N GLY A 93 19.90 41.38 18.65
CA GLY A 93 19.83 40.01 19.17
C GLY A 93 18.89 39.70 20.35
N ILE A 94 17.62 39.42 20.05
CA ILE A 94 16.86 38.43 20.83
C ILE A 94 16.36 37.35 19.88
N ALA A 95 16.66 36.09 20.21
CA ALA A 95 16.22 34.92 19.46
C ALA A 95 14.69 34.76 19.55
N GLY A 96 13.97 35.35 18.59
CA GLY A 96 12.52 35.23 18.46
C GLY A 96 12.12 33.78 18.15
N ASP A 97 11.67 33.07 19.20
CA ASP A 97 11.44 31.63 19.25
C ASP A 97 10.90 31.02 17.94
N ALA A 98 11.75 30.21 17.29
CA ALA A 98 11.37 29.44 16.11
C ALA A 98 10.25 28.43 16.41
N ALA A 99 10.08 28.00 17.67
CA ALA A 99 8.97 27.17 18.10
C ALA A 99 7.65 27.96 18.27
N ALA A 100 7.69 29.27 18.53
CA ALA A 100 6.51 30.14 18.51
C ALA A 100 6.06 30.43 17.07
N ARG A 101 7.01 30.72 16.17
CA ARG A 101 6.71 30.85 14.73
C ARG A 101 6.24 29.52 14.12
N ARG A 102 6.81 28.38 14.54
CA ARG A 102 6.28 27.04 14.19
C ARG A 102 4.88 26.79 14.77
N ARG A 103 4.59 27.19 16.02
CA ARG A 103 3.25 27.02 16.62
C ARG A 103 2.18 27.86 15.91
N LEU A 104 2.47 29.12 15.58
CA LEU A 104 1.58 29.94 14.76
C LEU A 104 1.39 29.37 13.34
N ALA A 105 2.45 28.86 12.71
CA ALA A 105 2.32 28.16 11.42
C ALA A 105 1.50 26.86 11.53
N LEU A 106 1.67 26.07 12.60
CA LEU A 106 0.91 24.84 12.85
C LEU A 106 -0.58 25.14 13.06
N HIS A 107 -0.93 26.14 13.88
CA HIS A 107 -2.33 26.55 14.05
C HIS A 107 -2.97 27.11 12.76
N ALA A 108 -2.19 27.76 11.88
CA ALA A 108 -2.66 28.16 10.55
C ALA A 108 -2.80 26.98 9.56
N LEU A 109 -2.13 25.85 9.82
CA LEU A 109 -2.21 24.63 9.00
C LEU A 109 -3.33 23.68 9.47
N ASP A 110 -3.63 23.63 10.77
CA ASP A 110 -4.82 22.96 11.30
C ASP A 110 -6.13 23.68 10.90
N ALA A 111 -6.04 24.94 10.47
CA ALA A 111 -7.14 25.71 9.88
C ALA A 111 -7.44 25.35 8.40
N VAL A 112 -6.77 24.34 7.83
CA VAL A 112 -7.23 23.70 6.58
C VAL A 112 -8.41 22.79 6.90
N ALA A 113 -9.55 23.43 7.18
CA ALA A 113 -10.84 22.82 6.92
C ALA A 113 -10.85 22.30 5.47
N PRO A 114 -11.54 21.19 5.16
CA PRO A 114 -11.77 20.84 3.77
C PRO A 114 -12.38 22.06 3.06
N PRO A 115 -12.15 22.25 1.74
CA PRO A 115 -13.10 23.05 0.98
C PRO A 115 -14.48 22.49 1.31
N GLN A 116 -15.34 23.31 1.94
CA GLN A 116 -16.73 22.94 2.14
C GLN A 116 -17.23 22.50 0.76
N PRO A 117 -17.83 21.30 0.63
CA PRO A 117 -18.24 20.80 -0.67
C PRO A 117 -19.07 21.91 -1.32
N SER A 118 -18.61 22.39 -2.49
CA SER A 118 -19.36 23.39 -3.26
C SER A 118 -20.75 22.82 -3.44
N SER A 119 -21.73 23.52 -2.90
CA SER A 119 -23.05 22.99 -2.58
C SER A 119 -23.65 22.18 -3.74
N SER A 120 -24.16 21.00 -3.40
CA SER A 120 -25.07 20.11 -4.15
C SER A 120 -24.55 18.84 -4.87
N ASP A 121 -23.24 18.56 -5.01
CA ASP A 121 -22.79 17.29 -5.63
C ASP A 121 -21.73 16.51 -4.81
N PRO A 122 -21.99 15.25 -4.39
CA PRO A 122 -21.04 14.42 -3.66
C PRO A 122 -20.07 13.60 -4.54
N THR A 123 -20.35 13.45 -5.83
CA THR A 123 -19.51 12.75 -6.83
C THR A 123 -18.31 13.59 -7.26
N TYR A 124 -18.49 14.91 -7.32
CA TYR A 124 -17.48 15.86 -7.74
C TYR A 124 -16.36 16.02 -6.69
N VAL A 125 -15.11 15.82 -7.11
CA VAL A 125 -13.92 15.99 -6.26
C VAL A 125 -13.02 17.06 -6.85
N PRO A 126 -13.28 18.35 -6.55
CA PRO A 126 -12.46 19.44 -7.04
C PRO A 126 -11.03 19.31 -6.52
N ARG A 127 -10.07 19.69 -7.36
CA ARG A 127 -8.72 20.00 -6.90
C ARG A 127 -8.79 21.24 -6.01
N ASP A 128 -8.10 21.21 -4.88
CA ASP A 128 -8.00 22.37 -3.99
C ASP A 128 -7.44 23.55 -4.81
N PRO A 129 -8.14 24.71 -4.88
CA PRO A 129 -7.77 25.80 -5.79
C PRO A 129 -6.40 26.42 -5.48
N ARG A 130 -5.84 26.15 -4.29
CA ARG A 130 -4.49 26.56 -3.87
C ARG A 130 -3.39 25.62 -4.40
N VAL A 131 -3.74 24.38 -4.75
CA VAL A 131 -2.82 23.40 -5.35
C VAL A 131 -2.66 23.70 -6.83
N LYS A 132 -1.66 24.51 -7.18
CA LYS A 132 -1.31 24.84 -8.57
C LYS A 132 -0.49 23.74 -9.24
N ASP A 133 -0.40 23.76 -10.57
CA ASP A 133 0.55 22.93 -11.32
C ASP A 133 1.98 23.45 -11.20
N GLY A 134 2.95 22.65 -11.66
CA GLY A 134 4.37 22.90 -11.43
C GLY A 134 4.88 22.27 -10.12
N PRO A 135 5.95 22.83 -9.51
CA PRO A 135 6.72 22.17 -8.46
C PRO A 135 5.92 21.71 -7.23
N TRP A 136 6.44 20.68 -6.56
CA TRP A 136 5.90 20.20 -5.29
C TRP A 136 6.10 21.23 -4.17
N SER A 137 5.02 21.44 -3.42
CA SER A 137 4.81 22.49 -2.43
C SER A 137 4.44 21.92 -1.05
N LYS A 138 4.50 22.79 -0.04
CA LYS A 138 4.13 22.46 1.33
C LYS A 138 2.66 22.07 1.50
N LEU A 139 1.77 22.54 0.64
CA LEU A 139 0.36 22.15 0.69
C LEU A 139 0.16 20.70 0.25
N ASP A 140 0.97 20.23 -0.71
CA ASP A 140 0.94 18.84 -1.17
C ASP A 140 1.43 17.88 -0.07
N GLU A 141 2.48 18.27 0.66
CA GLU A 141 2.97 17.56 1.86
C GLU A 141 1.86 17.44 2.92
N VAL A 142 1.10 18.52 3.16
CA VAL A 142 -0.03 18.51 4.11
C VAL A 142 -1.16 17.58 3.66
N LEU A 143 -1.48 17.51 2.37
CA LEU A 143 -2.48 16.57 1.84
C LEU A 143 -2.03 15.11 1.97
N VAL A 144 -0.74 14.84 1.72
CA VAL A 144 -0.11 13.53 1.95
C VAL A 144 -0.13 13.15 3.43
N GLU A 145 0.25 14.05 4.33
CA GLU A 145 0.17 13.82 5.78
C GLU A 145 -1.26 13.58 6.25
N ARG A 146 -2.24 14.37 5.76
CA ARG A 146 -3.65 14.20 6.06
C ARG A 146 -4.11 12.79 5.67
N SER A 147 -3.77 12.34 4.47
CA SER A 147 -4.07 10.99 4.01
C SER A 147 -3.50 9.91 4.95
N ILE A 148 -2.24 10.04 5.39
CA ILE A 148 -1.61 9.08 6.30
C ILE A 148 -2.28 9.09 7.69
N LYS A 149 -2.63 10.29 8.20
CA LYS A 149 -3.32 10.45 9.49
C LYS A 149 -4.74 9.86 9.44
N GLU A 150 -5.48 10.09 8.35
CA GLU A 150 -6.80 9.50 8.13
C GLU A 150 -6.76 7.97 8.06
N ALA A 151 -5.80 7.39 7.33
CA ALA A 151 -5.68 5.93 7.20
C ALA A 151 -5.36 5.24 8.53
N LYS A 152 -4.56 5.88 9.41
CA LYS A 152 -4.31 5.40 10.78
C LYS A 152 -5.60 5.45 11.62
N ARG A 153 -6.30 6.60 11.64
CA ARG A 153 -7.57 6.77 12.36
C ARG A 153 -8.65 5.78 11.91
N ALA A 154 -8.74 5.49 10.61
CA ALA A 154 -9.65 4.48 10.06
C ALA A 154 -9.34 3.08 10.61
N ALA A 155 -8.07 2.68 10.61
CA ALA A 155 -7.64 1.39 11.15
C ALA A 155 -7.85 1.23 12.66
N GLU A 156 -7.79 2.34 13.41
CA GLU A 156 -8.11 2.39 14.85
C GLU A 156 -9.62 2.28 15.09
N ARG A 157 -10.44 3.08 14.40
CA ARG A 157 -11.91 3.02 14.50
C ARG A 157 -12.46 1.63 14.15
N ARG A 158 -11.95 1.02 13.09
CA ARG A 158 -12.45 -0.26 12.56
C ARG A 158 -12.44 -1.40 13.60
N ARG A 159 -11.57 -1.32 14.62
CA ARG A 159 -11.43 -2.33 15.69
C ARG A 159 -12.51 -2.27 16.78
N LYS A 160 -13.35 -1.24 16.80
CA LYS A 160 -14.37 -1.03 17.85
C LYS A 160 -15.75 -1.44 17.35
N LEU A 161 -16.48 -2.17 18.18
CA LEU A 161 -17.89 -2.55 17.97
C LEU A 161 -18.85 -1.56 18.67
N ASP A 162 -18.29 -0.60 19.39
CA ASP A 162 -18.96 0.32 20.33
C ASP A 162 -19.99 1.25 19.65
N ASP A 163 -19.92 1.38 18.32
CA ASP A 163 -20.89 2.10 17.49
C ASP A 163 -21.36 1.17 16.35
N LEU A 164 -22.66 0.84 16.35
CA LEU A 164 -23.28 0.02 15.32
C LEU A 164 -23.76 0.85 14.12
N HIS A 165 -23.94 2.17 14.29
CA HIS A 165 -24.48 3.01 13.23
C HIS A 165 -23.46 3.14 12.09
N GLY A 166 -23.78 2.51 10.96
CA GLY A 166 -22.87 2.41 9.82
C GLY A 166 -21.89 1.24 9.88
N PHE A 167 -22.05 0.29 10.82
CA PHE A 167 -21.29 -0.96 10.85
C PHE A 167 -21.47 -1.71 9.52
N VAL A 168 -20.34 -2.02 8.86
CA VAL A 168 -20.32 -2.74 7.59
C VAL A 168 -19.98 -4.21 7.82
N LEU A 169 -20.75 -5.12 7.21
CA LEU A 169 -20.57 -6.57 7.25
C LEU A 169 -19.41 -7.06 6.37
N LEU A 170 -19.29 -6.55 5.13
CA LEU A 170 -18.25 -6.96 4.19
C LEU A 170 -16.84 -6.75 4.77
N GLY A 171 -15.99 -7.78 4.65
CA GLY A 171 -14.60 -7.72 5.11
C GLY A 171 -14.44 -7.76 6.63
N ARG A 172 -15.49 -8.04 7.41
CA ARG A 172 -15.35 -8.30 8.85
C ARG A 172 -14.77 -9.69 9.09
N PRO A 173 -13.87 -9.87 10.07
CA PRO A 173 -13.47 -11.20 10.52
C PRO A 173 -14.65 -11.89 11.22
N THR A 174 -14.70 -13.22 11.18
CA THR A 174 -15.80 -14.02 11.75
C THR A 174 -16.07 -13.69 13.22
N SER A 175 -15.03 -13.42 14.01
CA SER A 175 -15.14 -13.04 15.42
C SER A 175 -15.89 -11.72 15.67
N GLU A 176 -15.75 -10.72 14.79
CA GLU A 176 -16.51 -9.47 14.88
C GLU A 176 -17.99 -9.71 14.50
N LEU A 177 -18.25 -10.57 13.52
CA LEU A 177 -19.62 -10.96 13.15
C LEU A 177 -20.30 -11.83 14.22
N GLU A 178 -19.54 -12.65 14.96
CA GLU A 178 -20.03 -13.39 16.13
C GLU A 178 -20.36 -12.46 17.30
N ALA A 179 -19.56 -11.42 17.53
CA ALA A 179 -19.84 -10.41 18.54
C ALA A 179 -21.10 -9.60 18.18
N LEU A 180 -21.24 -9.19 16.91
CA LEU A 180 -22.46 -8.55 16.39
C LEU A 180 -23.69 -9.44 16.61
N ALA A 181 -23.64 -10.73 16.24
CA ALA A 181 -24.75 -11.66 16.44
C ALA A 181 -25.15 -11.74 17.94
N LYS A 182 -24.17 -11.90 18.84
CA LYS A 182 -24.41 -11.96 20.29
C LYS A 182 -25.03 -10.67 20.84
N GLN A 183 -24.66 -9.50 20.32
CA GLN A 183 -25.20 -8.21 20.73
C GLN A 183 -26.70 -8.07 20.45
N PHE A 184 -27.21 -8.72 19.40
CA PHE A 184 -28.64 -8.81 19.08
C PHE A 184 -29.33 -10.06 19.68
N GLY A 185 -28.70 -10.72 20.65
CA GLY A 185 -29.23 -11.93 21.28
C GLY A 185 -29.26 -13.17 20.37
N GLN A 186 -28.53 -13.14 19.25
CA GLN A 186 -28.54 -14.22 18.27
C GLN A 186 -27.42 -15.25 18.54
N PRO A 187 -27.64 -16.54 18.18
CA PRO A 187 -26.59 -17.55 18.25
C PRO A 187 -25.38 -17.22 17.37
N ALA A 188 -24.17 -17.56 17.84
CA ALA A 188 -22.91 -17.25 17.15
C ALA A 188 -22.86 -17.76 15.69
N PHE A 189 -23.51 -18.89 15.36
CA PHE A 189 -23.54 -19.42 13.99
C PHE A 189 -24.19 -18.47 12.97
N ARG A 190 -24.99 -17.48 13.41
CA ARG A 190 -25.53 -16.44 12.51
C ARG A 190 -24.42 -15.60 11.87
N ALA A 191 -23.26 -15.47 12.51
CA ALA A 191 -22.08 -14.82 11.93
C ALA A 191 -21.65 -15.45 10.60
N LYS A 192 -21.57 -16.78 10.56
CA LYS A 192 -21.26 -17.53 9.34
C LYS A 192 -22.33 -17.33 8.28
N GLN A 193 -23.61 -17.31 8.65
CA GLN A 193 -24.71 -17.09 7.71
C GLN A 193 -24.72 -15.68 7.10
N LEU A 194 -24.43 -14.65 7.91
CA LEU A 194 -24.24 -13.29 7.41
C LEU A 194 -23.06 -13.23 6.43
N ASN A 195 -21.90 -13.77 6.83
CA ASN A 195 -20.72 -13.83 5.98
C ASN A 195 -20.99 -14.58 4.66
N ASP A 196 -21.54 -15.80 4.73
CA ASP A 196 -21.87 -16.61 3.54
C ASP A 196 -22.85 -15.90 2.60
N GLY A 197 -23.79 -15.11 3.13
CA GLY A 197 -24.70 -14.28 2.34
C GLY A 197 -23.98 -13.14 1.62
N ILE A 198 -23.16 -12.37 2.35
CA ILE A 198 -22.36 -11.28 1.78
C ILE A 198 -21.39 -11.81 0.72
N MET A 199 -20.67 -12.90 0.99
CA MET A 199 -19.73 -13.51 0.04
C MET A 199 -20.39 -14.11 -1.21
N LYS A 200 -21.72 -14.33 -1.18
CA LYS A 200 -22.55 -14.69 -2.34
C LYS A 200 -23.09 -13.50 -3.12
N GLY A 201 -22.76 -12.27 -2.73
CA GLY A 201 -23.12 -11.04 -3.44
C GLY A 201 -24.31 -10.27 -2.87
N ALA A 202 -24.83 -10.62 -1.69
CA ALA A 202 -25.95 -9.92 -1.05
C ALA A 202 -25.72 -8.39 -0.95
N ARG A 203 -26.64 -7.61 -1.52
CA ARG A 203 -26.61 -6.14 -1.59
C ARG A 203 -27.41 -5.50 -0.46
N SER A 204 -28.52 -6.11 -0.08
CA SER A 204 -29.27 -5.84 1.15
C SER A 204 -29.07 -6.94 2.20
N ILE A 205 -29.38 -6.64 3.46
CA ILE A 205 -29.57 -7.64 4.53
C ILE A 205 -30.73 -8.60 4.18
N ASP A 206 -31.72 -8.11 3.43
CA ASP A 206 -32.87 -8.90 3.01
C ASP A 206 -32.53 -10.02 2.02
N ASP A 207 -31.48 -9.84 1.21
CA ASP A 207 -30.97 -10.82 0.24
C ASP A 207 -30.36 -12.07 0.89
N ILE A 208 -30.25 -12.11 2.23
CA ILE A 208 -29.73 -13.25 2.99
C ILE A 208 -30.91 -14.07 3.55
N PRO A 209 -31.46 -15.07 2.82
CA PRO A 209 -32.74 -15.70 3.17
C PRO A 209 -32.70 -16.49 4.48
N VAL A 210 -31.53 -16.99 4.89
CA VAL A 210 -31.35 -17.79 6.10
C VAL A 210 -31.42 -17.00 7.41
N ILE A 211 -31.43 -15.66 7.35
CA ILE A 211 -31.52 -14.76 8.51
C ILE A 211 -33.00 -14.50 8.84
N PRO A 212 -33.45 -14.71 10.10
CA PRO A 212 -34.84 -14.48 10.49
C PRO A 212 -35.27 -13.02 10.30
N LYS A 213 -36.54 -12.79 9.93
CA LYS A 213 -37.11 -11.45 9.69
C LYS A 213 -36.82 -10.47 10.83
N ALA A 214 -37.08 -10.85 12.07
CA ALA A 214 -36.81 -10.02 13.25
C ALA A 214 -35.34 -9.62 13.41
N PHE A 215 -34.39 -10.49 13.03
CA PHE A 215 -32.96 -10.14 13.08
C PHE A 215 -32.56 -9.24 11.91
N LYS A 216 -33.18 -9.39 10.73
CA LYS A 216 -33.00 -8.44 9.61
C LYS A 216 -33.47 -7.04 9.99
N GLU A 217 -34.62 -6.94 10.66
CA GLU A 217 -35.18 -5.69 11.19
C GLU A 217 -34.21 -5.04 12.18
N GLN A 218 -33.80 -5.77 13.24
CA GLN A 218 -32.81 -5.30 14.21
C GLN A 218 -31.50 -4.77 13.58
N LEU A 219 -30.97 -5.46 12.56
CA LEU A 219 -29.76 -5.02 11.87
C LEU A 219 -29.98 -3.72 11.07
N ARG A 220 -31.12 -3.58 10.39
CA ARG A 220 -31.45 -2.34 9.66
C ARG A 220 -31.67 -1.16 10.60
N ASP A 221 -32.42 -1.36 11.68
CA ASP A 221 -32.75 -0.30 12.65
C ASP A 221 -31.49 0.22 13.36
N ALA A 222 -30.49 -0.64 13.55
CA ALA A 222 -29.17 -0.25 14.05
C ALA A 222 -28.22 0.36 13.00
N GLY A 223 -28.67 0.52 11.74
CA GLY A 223 -27.85 1.09 10.66
C GLY A 223 -26.73 0.17 10.15
N VAL A 224 -26.85 -1.15 10.33
CA VAL A 224 -25.90 -2.13 9.78
C VAL A 224 -26.08 -2.22 8.27
N ARG A 225 -24.96 -2.29 7.52
CA ARG A 225 -24.93 -2.30 6.06
C ARG A 225 -24.13 -3.48 5.52
N THR A 226 -24.48 -3.95 4.33
CA THR A 226 -23.72 -4.98 3.61
C THR A 226 -22.30 -4.51 3.27
N GLY A 227 -22.16 -3.25 2.82
CA GLY A 227 -20.90 -2.68 2.36
C GLY A 227 -20.67 -2.81 0.85
N ARG A 228 -21.69 -3.21 0.08
CA ARG A 228 -21.64 -3.23 -1.39
C ARG A 228 -21.84 -1.82 -1.94
N SER A 229 -21.12 -1.42 -2.99
CA SER A 229 -21.33 -0.14 -3.68
C SER A 229 -22.45 -0.24 -4.72
N ILE A 230 -23.00 0.91 -5.10
CA ILE A 230 -23.97 1.01 -6.20
C ILE A 230 -23.18 1.17 -7.51
N VAL A 231 -23.56 0.44 -8.56
CA VAL A 231 -22.99 0.67 -9.90
C VAL A 231 -23.68 1.89 -10.50
N HIS A 232 -22.94 2.99 -10.61
CA HIS A 232 -23.44 4.22 -11.22
C HIS A 232 -23.42 4.12 -12.75
N HIS A 233 -22.33 3.61 -13.31
CA HIS A 233 -22.15 3.49 -14.76
C HIS A 233 -21.17 2.36 -15.09
N SER A 234 -21.27 1.84 -16.33
CA SER A 234 -20.44 0.76 -16.84
C SER A 234 -20.09 1.00 -18.30
N VAL A 235 -18.84 0.78 -18.67
CA VAL A 235 -18.37 0.81 -20.06
C VAL A 235 -17.59 -0.47 -20.34
N ALA A 236 -17.85 -1.11 -21.49
CA ALA A 236 -17.07 -2.24 -21.97
C ALA A 236 -16.35 -1.87 -23.27
N ALA A 237 -15.12 -2.33 -23.44
CA ALA A 237 -14.35 -2.22 -24.67
C ALA A 237 -14.42 -3.54 -25.48
N PRO A 238 -14.16 -3.52 -26.81
CA PRO A 238 -14.19 -4.71 -27.65
C PRO A 238 -13.20 -5.81 -27.23
N ASP A 239 -12.12 -5.45 -26.54
CA ASP A 239 -11.12 -6.40 -26.02
C ASP A 239 -11.57 -7.15 -24.74
N GLY A 240 -12.84 -6.99 -24.34
CA GLY A 240 -13.45 -7.58 -23.15
C GLY A 240 -13.21 -6.80 -21.85
N THR A 241 -12.39 -5.74 -21.86
CA THR A 241 -12.15 -4.89 -20.69
C THR A 241 -13.44 -4.18 -20.28
N ARG A 242 -13.79 -4.20 -19.00
CA ARG A 242 -14.96 -3.50 -18.45
C ARG A 242 -14.53 -2.56 -17.33
N LYS A 243 -15.01 -1.32 -17.38
CA LYS A 243 -14.87 -0.31 -16.33
C LYS A 243 -16.21 -0.12 -15.63
N PHE A 244 -16.18 -0.09 -14.30
CA PHE A 244 -17.31 0.38 -13.49
C PHE A 244 -16.98 1.71 -12.81
N LEU A 245 -17.99 2.56 -12.71
CA LEU A 245 -18.07 3.67 -11.78
C LEU A 245 -18.90 3.18 -10.59
N LEU A 246 -18.30 3.09 -9.41
CA LEU A 246 -18.95 2.64 -8.19
C LEU A 246 -19.20 3.83 -7.28
N GLN A 247 -20.47 4.08 -6.97
CA GLN A 247 -20.90 5.05 -5.99
C GLN A 247 -20.81 4.44 -4.58
N LEU A 248 -20.00 5.09 -3.77
CA LEU A 248 -19.75 4.77 -2.37
C LEU A 248 -20.87 5.34 -1.48
N HIS A 249 -20.89 4.91 -0.23
CA HIS A 249 -21.94 5.25 0.73
C HIS A 249 -22.08 6.75 1.05
N ASP A 250 -21.04 7.55 0.78
CA ASP A 250 -21.00 9.00 0.96
C ASP A 250 -21.23 9.76 -0.35
N GLY A 251 -21.79 9.09 -1.36
CA GLY A 251 -22.10 9.62 -2.69
C GLY A 251 -20.89 9.77 -3.62
N ARG A 252 -19.66 9.63 -3.11
CA ARG A 252 -18.43 9.71 -3.92
C ARG A 252 -18.31 8.54 -4.89
N VAL A 253 -17.66 8.76 -6.04
CA VAL A 253 -17.48 7.73 -7.07
C VAL A 253 -16.01 7.33 -7.18
N VAL A 254 -15.76 6.02 -7.32
CA VAL A 254 -14.45 5.47 -7.71
C VAL A 254 -14.56 4.55 -8.91
N GLU A 255 -13.46 4.41 -9.65
CA GLU A 255 -13.39 3.58 -10.84
C GLU A 255 -12.68 2.25 -10.53
N THR A 256 -13.14 1.16 -11.14
CA THR A 256 -12.45 -0.14 -11.14
C THR A 256 -12.56 -0.78 -12.51
N VAL A 257 -11.52 -1.52 -12.92
CA VAL A 257 -11.41 -2.08 -14.28
C VAL A 257 -11.11 -3.57 -14.22
N GLY A 258 -11.96 -4.39 -14.82
CA GLY A 258 -11.73 -5.81 -15.04
C GLY A 258 -11.10 -6.01 -16.42
N ILE A 259 -10.02 -6.77 -16.46
CA ILE A 259 -9.24 -7.07 -17.67
C ILE A 259 -9.19 -8.60 -17.81
N PRO A 260 -10.06 -9.20 -18.64
CA PRO A 260 -9.98 -10.62 -18.98
C PRO A 260 -8.82 -10.85 -19.96
N VAL A 261 -8.18 -12.01 -19.84
CA VAL A 261 -7.18 -12.50 -20.78
C VAL A 261 -7.50 -13.96 -21.08
N GLY A 262 -7.68 -14.29 -22.36
CA GLY A 262 -7.93 -15.66 -22.82
C GLY A 262 -9.11 -15.89 -23.77
N VAL A 263 -9.69 -14.86 -24.40
CA VAL A 263 -10.61 -15.02 -25.54
C VAL A 263 -10.53 -13.78 -26.46
N GLY A 264 -10.45 -13.96 -27.78
CA GLY A 264 -10.89 -12.97 -28.77
C GLY A 264 -9.83 -12.24 -29.61
N ALA A 265 -8.58 -12.12 -29.17
CA ALA A 265 -7.52 -11.47 -29.95
C ALA A 265 -6.58 -12.50 -30.61
N GLU A 266 -6.26 -12.34 -31.89
CA GLU A 266 -5.35 -13.24 -32.61
C GLU A 266 -3.95 -13.31 -31.98
N GLU A 267 -3.49 -12.22 -31.36
CA GLU A 267 -2.21 -12.13 -30.66
C GLU A 267 -2.14 -12.97 -29.37
N ASP A 268 -3.28 -13.19 -28.69
CA ASP A 268 -3.36 -13.97 -27.43
C ASP A 268 -3.05 -15.47 -27.67
N GLN A 269 -3.10 -15.95 -28.92
CA GLN A 269 -2.67 -17.31 -29.28
C GLN A 269 -1.19 -17.56 -28.94
N SER A 270 -0.34 -16.52 -28.93
CA SER A 270 1.09 -16.65 -28.62
C SER A 270 1.39 -16.80 -27.12
N GLU A 271 0.52 -16.27 -26.25
CA GLU A 271 0.60 -16.46 -24.79
C GLU A 271 -0.03 -17.81 -24.41
N ALA A 272 -1.16 -18.17 -25.04
CA ALA A 272 -1.80 -19.48 -24.90
C ALA A 272 -0.87 -20.64 -25.29
N LYS A 273 -0.24 -20.60 -26.48
CA LYS A 273 0.73 -21.63 -26.92
C LYS A 273 1.95 -21.73 -26.01
N ARG A 274 2.44 -20.62 -25.45
CA ARG A 274 3.55 -20.62 -24.47
C ARG A 274 3.13 -21.22 -23.13
N ALA A 275 1.93 -20.96 -22.67
CA ALA A 275 1.41 -21.53 -21.43
C ALA A 275 1.08 -23.03 -21.56
N GLU A 276 0.54 -23.45 -22.70
CA GLU A 276 0.35 -24.85 -23.08
C GLU A 276 1.69 -25.60 -23.13
N ALA A 277 2.70 -25.05 -23.82
CA ALA A 277 4.05 -25.61 -23.84
C ALA A 277 4.73 -25.69 -22.44
N ALA A 278 4.40 -24.75 -21.54
CA ALA A 278 4.96 -24.72 -20.17
C ALA A 278 4.22 -25.61 -19.17
N THR A 279 2.99 -26.05 -19.45
CA THR A 279 2.13 -26.75 -18.48
C THR A 279 1.59 -28.10 -18.97
N GLY A 280 1.63 -28.38 -20.28
CA GLY A 280 1.02 -29.56 -20.90
C GLY A 280 -0.52 -29.57 -20.84
N ALA A 281 -1.15 -28.52 -20.31
CA ALA A 281 -2.60 -28.38 -20.28
C ALA A 281 -3.10 -27.78 -21.60
N PRO A 282 -4.12 -28.35 -22.25
CA PRO A 282 -4.62 -27.85 -23.52
C PRO A 282 -5.09 -26.40 -23.39
N ALA A 283 -4.91 -25.58 -24.42
CA ALA A 283 -5.23 -24.15 -24.38
C ALA A 283 -6.68 -23.84 -23.93
N ALA A 284 -7.65 -24.73 -24.20
CA ALA A 284 -9.03 -24.63 -23.74
C ALA A 284 -9.22 -24.85 -22.22
N ALA A 285 -8.30 -25.57 -21.56
CA ALA A 285 -8.27 -25.78 -20.12
C ALA A 285 -7.43 -24.71 -19.38
N LEU A 286 -6.76 -23.81 -20.11
CA LEU A 286 -6.01 -22.72 -19.52
C LEU A 286 -6.98 -21.76 -18.82
N ARG A 287 -6.84 -21.58 -17.50
CA ARG A 287 -7.72 -20.70 -16.72
C ARG A 287 -7.64 -19.27 -17.27
N ARG A 288 -8.76 -18.79 -17.84
CA ARG A 288 -8.95 -17.39 -18.23
C ARG A 288 -8.52 -16.47 -17.08
N ARG A 289 -7.47 -15.68 -17.29
CA ARG A 289 -6.92 -14.78 -16.29
C ARG A 289 -7.82 -13.55 -16.22
N LEU A 290 -8.45 -13.29 -15.08
CA LEU A 290 -9.19 -12.06 -14.84
C LEU A 290 -8.41 -11.20 -13.84
N THR A 291 -7.89 -10.08 -14.33
CA THR A 291 -7.16 -9.10 -13.51
C THR A 291 -8.08 -7.94 -13.18
N VAL A 292 -8.23 -7.60 -11.90
CA VAL A 292 -8.98 -6.40 -11.48
C VAL A 292 -8.02 -5.30 -11.04
N CYS A 293 -8.13 -4.15 -11.68
CA CYS A 293 -7.52 -2.90 -11.27
C CYS A 293 -8.41 -2.24 -10.22
N VAL A 294 -7.91 -2.12 -8.98
CA VAL A 294 -8.64 -1.52 -7.86
C VAL A 294 -8.09 -0.15 -7.51
N SER A 295 -9.02 0.75 -7.17
CA SER A 295 -8.79 2.03 -6.53
C SER A 295 -8.56 1.84 -5.03
N SER A 296 -7.76 2.73 -4.44
CA SER A 296 -7.39 2.75 -3.02
C SER A 296 -7.77 4.05 -2.31
N GLN A 297 -8.08 5.12 -3.06
CA GLN A 297 -8.50 6.42 -2.55
C GLN A 297 -9.54 7.04 -3.49
N VAL A 298 -10.31 8.02 -3.00
CA VAL A 298 -11.10 8.90 -3.86
C VAL A 298 -10.23 10.10 -4.26
N GLY A 299 -9.72 10.08 -5.49
CA GLY A 299 -8.69 11.01 -5.96
C GLY A 299 -7.27 10.56 -5.60
N CYS A 300 -6.27 11.43 -5.73
CA CYS A 300 -4.87 11.11 -5.39
C CYS A 300 -4.05 12.37 -5.07
N PRO A 301 -3.40 12.48 -3.90
CA PRO A 301 -2.64 13.68 -3.52
C PRO A 301 -1.23 13.74 -4.15
N MET A 302 -0.78 12.73 -4.90
CA MET A 302 0.61 12.62 -5.38
C MET A 302 0.93 13.42 -6.65
N ARG A 303 -0.08 13.97 -7.33
CA ARG A 303 0.07 14.92 -8.46
C ARG A 303 0.97 14.50 -9.63
N CYS A 304 1.08 13.21 -9.93
CA CYS A 304 1.76 12.73 -11.13
C CYS A 304 1.15 13.38 -12.40
N THR A 305 1.94 14.13 -13.16
CA THR A 305 1.42 15.05 -14.19
C THR A 305 0.84 14.34 -15.41
N PHE A 306 1.29 13.12 -15.68
CA PHE A 306 0.81 12.24 -16.76
C PHE A 306 -0.42 11.40 -16.39
N CYS A 307 -0.88 11.46 -15.13
CA CYS A 307 -1.97 10.64 -14.60
C CYS A 307 -3.24 11.48 -14.42
N ALA A 308 -4.37 11.00 -14.95
CA ALA A 308 -5.63 11.74 -14.87
C ALA A 308 -6.07 11.96 -13.42
N THR A 309 -6.07 10.92 -12.58
CA THR A 309 -6.39 11.02 -11.14
C THR A 309 -5.44 11.98 -10.41
N GLY A 310 -4.16 12.06 -10.82
CA GLY A 310 -3.17 12.98 -10.25
C GLY A 310 -3.44 14.46 -10.56
N LYS A 311 -4.16 14.76 -11.65
CA LYS A 311 -4.63 16.12 -11.96
C LYS A 311 -5.90 16.51 -11.19
N GLY A 312 -6.61 15.55 -10.62
CA GLY A 312 -7.81 15.77 -9.83
C GLY A 312 -7.54 16.24 -8.39
N GLY A 313 -8.58 16.24 -7.56
CA GLY A 313 -8.43 16.44 -6.12
C GLY A 313 -8.08 15.16 -5.34
N PHE A 314 -8.03 15.30 -4.03
CA PHE A 314 -8.03 14.18 -3.08
C PHE A 314 -9.11 14.44 -2.03
N ALA A 315 -10.08 13.53 -1.90
CA ALA A 315 -11.16 13.66 -0.94
C ALA A 315 -10.88 12.88 0.35
N ARG A 316 -10.66 11.56 0.22
CA ARG A 316 -10.44 10.63 1.34
C ARG A 316 -9.80 9.32 0.87
N ASN A 317 -9.30 8.56 1.84
CA ASN A 317 -8.97 7.15 1.67
C ASN A 317 -10.23 6.27 1.51
N LEU A 318 -10.07 5.10 0.89
CA LEU A 318 -11.08 4.04 0.92
C LEU A 318 -10.95 3.17 2.18
N GLU A 319 -12.09 2.73 2.69
CA GLU A 319 -12.18 1.69 3.71
C GLU A 319 -11.94 0.30 3.09
N PRO A 320 -11.52 -0.72 3.86
CA PRO A 320 -11.17 -2.03 3.30
C PRO A 320 -12.28 -2.70 2.49
N HIS A 321 -13.53 -2.53 2.92
CA HIS A 321 -14.70 -3.11 2.25
C HIS A 321 -14.95 -2.47 0.88
N GLU A 322 -14.72 -1.16 0.73
CA GLU A 322 -14.84 -0.43 -0.54
C GLU A 322 -13.79 -0.89 -1.57
N ILE A 323 -12.67 -1.45 -1.10
CA ILE A 323 -11.62 -2.05 -1.96
C ILE A 323 -12.00 -3.49 -2.35
N VAL A 324 -12.49 -4.30 -1.41
CA VAL A 324 -12.92 -5.69 -1.68
C VAL A 324 -14.15 -5.74 -2.58
N ASP A 325 -15.09 -4.80 -2.38
CA ASP A 325 -16.32 -4.68 -3.15
C ASP A 325 -16.06 -4.53 -4.66
N GLN A 326 -15.05 -3.75 -5.05
CA GLN A 326 -14.61 -3.61 -6.45
C GLN A 326 -14.26 -4.96 -7.09
N VAL A 327 -13.58 -5.85 -6.35
CA VAL A 327 -13.20 -7.19 -6.83
C VAL A 327 -14.42 -8.09 -6.95
N MET A 328 -15.30 -8.08 -5.95
CA MET A 328 -16.54 -8.87 -5.96
C MET A 328 -17.50 -8.42 -7.07
N MET A 329 -17.64 -7.11 -7.29
CA MET A 329 -18.41 -6.53 -8.40
C MET A 329 -17.93 -7.05 -9.76
N MET A 330 -16.61 -7.13 -9.95
CA MET A 330 -16.04 -7.70 -11.17
C MET A 330 -16.25 -9.22 -11.26
N GLN A 331 -16.18 -9.97 -10.15
CA GLN A 331 -16.52 -11.40 -10.19
C GLN A 331 -17.96 -11.66 -10.61
N GLU A 332 -18.91 -10.88 -10.09
CA GLU A 332 -20.32 -10.93 -10.49
C GLU A 332 -20.47 -10.58 -11.98
N ALA A 333 -19.86 -9.48 -12.42
CA ALA A 333 -20.03 -8.95 -13.77
C ALA A 333 -19.41 -9.78 -14.90
N TYR A 334 -18.41 -10.61 -14.57
CA TYR A 334 -17.77 -11.55 -15.51
C TYR A 334 -18.23 -13.00 -15.30
N GLU A 335 -19.08 -13.27 -14.30
CA GLU A 335 -19.47 -14.61 -13.84
C GLU A 335 -18.24 -15.54 -13.61
N GLN A 336 -17.11 -14.94 -13.23
CA GLN A 336 -15.82 -15.60 -13.18
C GLN A 336 -15.03 -15.18 -11.94
N ARG A 337 -14.39 -16.14 -11.27
CA ARG A 337 -13.43 -15.86 -10.20
C ARG A 337 -12.30 -14.96 -10.71
N VAL A 338 -11.99 -13.93 -9.94
CA VAL A 338 -10.83 -13.05 -10.19
C VAL A 338 -9.56 -13.80 -9.82
N THR A 339 -8.58 -13.78 -10.73
CA THR A 339 -7.31 -14.50 -10.55
C THR A 339 -6.18 -13.58 -10.09
N ASN A 340 -6.29 -12.28 -10.35
CA ASN A 340 -5.27 -11.27 -10.07
C ASN A 340 -5.90 -9.94 -9.65
N VAL A 341 -5.27 -9.22 -8.71
CA VAL A 341 -5.68 -7.87 -8.31
C VAL A 341 -4.47 -6.95 -8.35
N VAL A 342 -4.61 -5.77 -8.96
CA VAL A 342 -3.56 -4.77 -9.04
C VAL A 342 -4.05 -3.44 -8.49
N PHE A 343 -3.32 -2.88 -7.54
CA PHE A 343 -3.57 -1.53 -7.01
C PHE A 343 -2.93 -0.51 -7.95
N MET A 344 -3.56 -0.32 -9.11
CA MET A 344 -3.17 0.65 -10.14
C MET A 344 -4.37 1.52 -10.58
N GLY A 345 -5.42 1.55 -9.75
CA GLY A 345 -6.60 2.38 -9.94
C GLY A 345 -6.37 3.82 -9.46
N MET A 346 -7.40 4.43 -8.88
CA MET A 346 -7.30 5.75 -8.25
C MET A 346 -6.56 5.68 -6.90
N GLY A 347 -5.70 6.68 -6.64
CA GLY A 347 -5.01 6.85 -5.36
C GLY A 347 -3.61 6.24 -5.29
N GLU A 348 -2.86 6.62 -4.25
CA GLU A 348 -1.58 6.03 -3.87
C GLU A 348 -1.79 4.98 -2.75
N PRO A 349 -1.64 3.67 -3.04
CA PRO A 349 -1.98 2.61 -2.09
C PRO A 349 -1.19 2.66 -0.79
N LEU A 350 0.06 3.11 -0.80
CA LEU A 350 0.89 3.16 0.41
C LEU A 350 0.59 4.35 1.33
N LEU A 351 -0.14 5.37 0.88
CA LEU A 351 -0.75 6.36 1.77
C LEU A 351 -1.96 5.79 2.53
N ASN A 352 -2.67 4.84 1.91
CA ASN A 352 -3.77 4.09 2.53
C ASN A 352 -3.36 2.70 3.03
N ARG A 353 -2.08 2.53 3.41
CA ARG A 353 -1.50 1.20 3.73
C ARG A 353 -2.35 0.37 4.70
N PRO A 354 -2.88 0.89 5.84
CA PRO A 354 -3.69 0.08 6.75
C PRO A 354 -4.93 -0.56 6.09
N SER A 355 -5.67 0.20 5.28
CA SER A 355 -6.88 -0.31 4.61
C SER A 355 -6.54 -1.22 3.44
N VAL A 356 -5.49 -0.88 2.67
CA VAL A 356 -4.98 -1.73 1.58
C VAL A 356 -4.51 -3.09 2.11
N LEU A 357 -3.69 -3.13 3.17
CA LEU A 357 -3.26 -4.41 3.76
C LEU A 357 -4.44 -5.22 4.32
N ALA A 358 -5.44 -4.55 4.90
CA ALA A 358 -6.65 -5.21 5.39
C ALA A 358 -7.49 -5.80 4.24
N ALA A 359 -7.70 -5.05 3.15
CA ALA A 359 -8.41 -5.53 1.97
C ALA A 359 -7.70 -6.72 1.34
N CYS A 360 -6.38 -6.64 1.13
CA CYS A 360 -5.60 -7.73 0.58
C CYS A 360 -5.65 -9.01 1.43
N ARG A 361 -5.72 -8.93 2.77
CA ARG A 361 -5.99 -10.10 3.63
C ARG A 361 -7.37 -10.68 3.37
N MET A 362 -8.42 -9.87 3.26
CA MET A 362 -9.78 -10.35 2.91
C MET A 362 -9.82 -11.01 1.53
N LEU A 363 -9.16 -10.42 0.53
CA LEU A 363 -9.03 -11.02 -0.80
C LEU A 363 -8.35 -12.40 -0.72
N HIS A 364 -7.34 -12.55 0.16
CA HIS A 364 -6.66 -13.82 0.38
C HIS A 364 -7.51 -14.84 1.13
N GLU A 365 -8.07 -14.46 2.27
CA GLU A 365 -8.76 -15.35 3.22
C GLU A 365 -10.19 -15.68 2.79
N GLN A 366 -10.94 -14.67 2.31
CA GLN A 366 -12.38 -14.78 2.02
C GLN A 366 -12.66 -15.08 0.53
N LEU A 367 -11.87 -14.51 -0.39
CA LEU A 367 -11.97 -14.82 -1.84
C LEU A 367 -10.94 -15.86 -2.32
N GLY A 368 -10.03 -16.31 -1.45
CA GLY A 368 -9.03 -17.32 -1.79
C GLY A 368 -8.03 -16.87 -2.86
N LEU A 369 -7.80 -15.57 -3.01
CA LEU A 369 -6.85 -15.03 -3.98
C LEU A 369 -5.41 -15.29 -3.47
N SER A 370 -4.52 -15.83 -4.29
CA SER A 370 -3.12 -15.98 -3.84
C SER A 370 -2.51 -14.60 -3.59
N ALA A 371 -1.85 -14.39 -2.46
CA ALA A 371 -1.11 -13.15 -2.19
C ALA A 371 -0.02 -12.86 -3.25
N ARG A 372 0.47 -13.88 -3.98
CA ARG A 372 1.37 -13.71 -5.13
C ARG A 372 0.70 -13.06 -6.35
N ASN A 373 -0.63 -13.10 -6.42
CA ASN A 373 -1.43 -12.55 -7.49
C ASN A 373 -2.01 -11.16 -7.15
N ILE A 374 -1.63 -10.61 -5.98
CA ILE A 374 -1.96 -9.26 -5.55
C ILE A 374 -0.73 -8.38 -5.73
N THR A 375 -0.81 -7.38 -6.60
CA THR A 375 0.27 -6.41 -6.85
C THR A 375 -0.09 -5.06 -6.26
N ILE A 376 0.70 -4.59 -5.29
CA ILE A 376 0.60 -3.23 -4.77
C ILE A 376 1.56 -2.34 -5.57
N SER A 377 1.04 -1.34 -6.27
CA SER A 377 1.86 -0.30 -6.91
C SER A 377 2.08 0.87 -5.95
N THR A 378 3.16 1.62 -6.16
CA THR A 378 3.42 2.88 -5.46
C THR A 378 4.28 3.84 -6.29
N VAL A 379 4.02 5.14 -6.21
CA VAL A 379 4.92 6.19 -6.72
C VAL A 379 6.06 6.53 -5.75
N GLY A 380 6.15 5.81 -4.62
CA GLY A 380 7.18 5.96 -3.61
C GLY A 380 6.72 6.86 -2.47
N VAL A 381 6.28 6.23 -1.37
CA VAL A 381 6.00 6.90 -0.09
C VAL A 381 7.13 6.58 0.89
N PRO A 382 7.79 7.59 1.52
CA PRO A 382 8.90 7.37 2.45
C PRO A 382 8.59 6.34 3.54
N ASN A 383 9.53 5.42 3.77
CA ASN A 383 9.45 4.29 4.73
C ASN A 383 8.33 3.27 4.46
N ALA A 384 7.44 3.49 3.49
CA ALA A 384 6.28 2.63 3.32
C ALA A 384 6.60 1.30 2.64
N ILE A 385 7.59 1.28 1.73
CA ILE A 385 8.11 0.07 1.09
C ILE A 385 8.84 -0.82 2.12
N ARG A 386 9.63 -0.24 3.04
CA ARG A 386 10.22 -0.99 4.17
C ARG A 386 9.14 -1.61 5.06
N ALA A 387 8.14 -0.83 5.45
CA ALA A 387 7.04 -1.32 6.27
C ALA A 387 6.18 -2.39 5.57
N LEU A 388 6.12 -2.39 4.23
CA LEU A 388 5.51 -3.47 3.44
C LEU A 388 6.40 -4.73 3.42
N GLY A 389 7.72 -4.57 3.29
CA GLY A 389 8.68 -5.68 3.32
C GLY A 389 8.78 -6.38 4.68
N ALA A 390 8.48 -5.66 5.76
CA ALA A 390 8.42 -6.17 7.13
C ALA A 390 7.04 -6.72 7.56
N ALA A 391 6.05 -6.78 6.65
CA ALA A 391 4.73 -7.33 6.94
C ALA A 391 4.74 -8.86 6.76
N ASP A 392 4.97 -9.60 7.85
CA ASP A 392 5.09 -11.06 7.86
C ASP A 392 3.84 -11.79 7.33
N ASP A 393 2.66 -11.21 7.58
CA ASP A 393 1.36 -11.82 7.33
C ASP A 393 0.94 -11.80 5.85
N MET A 394 1.51 -10.91 5.03
CA MET A 394 0.98 -10.69 3.69
C MET A 394 2.02 -10.37 2.61
N ARG A 395 2.45 -11.45 1.96
CA ARG A 395 3.44 -11.44 0.89
C ARG A 395 2.82 -11.08 -0.46
N ALA A 396 2.39 -9.83 -0.62
CA ALA A 396 2.02 -9.23 -1.92
C ALA A 396 3.23 -9.13 -2.88
N THR A 397 3.00 -8.82 -4.14
CA THR A 397 4.05 -8.37 -5.07
C THR A 397 4.11 -6.84 -5.09
N LEU A 398 5.31 -6.30 -5.34
CA LEU A 398 5.56 -4.86 -5.37
C LEU A 398 5.79 -4.39 -6.81
N ALA A 399 5.03 -3.38 -7.22
CA ALA A 399 5.31 -2.56 -8.39
C ALA A 399 5.70 -1.14 -7.95
N VAL A 400 6.65 -0.52 -8.65
CA VAL A 400 7.13 0.84 -8.36
C VAL A 400 7.01 1.69 -9.62
N SER A 401 6.21 2.73 -9.53
CA SER A 401 6.00 3.75 -10.55
C SER A 401 7.20 4.70 -10.59
N ILE A 402 8.27 4.26 -11.27
CA ILE A 402 9.55 4.97 -11.32
C ILE A 402 9.54 6.05 -12.40
N HIS A 403 9.11 5.67 -13.61
CA HIS A 403 8.85 6.48 -14.82
C HIS A 403 9.95 7.43 -15.33
N ALA A 404 11.06 7.60 -14.62
CA ALA A 404 12.23 8.34 -15.06
C ALA A 404 13.49 7.67 -14.49
N PRO A 405 14.64 7.76 -15.18
CA PRO A 405 15.87 7.09 -14.76
C PRO A 405 16.72 7.93 -13.78
N ASN A 406 16.46 9.24 -13.70
CA ASN A 406 17.19 10.19 -12.87
C ASN A 406 16.23 11.09 -12.08
N GLN A 407 16.71 11.71 -11.00
CA GLN A 407 15.88 12.50 -10.09
C GLN A 407 15.28 13.74 -10.76
N GLN A 408 16.04 14.44 -11.60
CA GLN A 408 15.60 15.70 -12.22
C GLN A 408 14.40 15.48 -13.14
N LEU A 409 14.46 14.49 -14.03
CA LEU A 409 13.33 14.11 -14.87
C LEU A 409 12.18 13.55 -14.03
N ARG A 410 12.48 12.80 -12.96
CA ARG A 410 11.45 12.26 -12.08
C ARG A 410 10.62 13.35 -11.41
N GLU A 411 11.24 14.45 -10.96
CA GLU A 411 10.54 15.57 -10.34
C GLU A 411 9.62 16.35 -11.31
N SER A 412 9.91 16.37 -12.62
CA SER A 412 9.05 17.06 -13.59
C SER A 412 7.78 16.27 -13.92
N ILE A 413 7.83 14.93 -13.87
CA ILE A 413 6.67 14.05 -14.16
C ILE A 413 5.96 13.50 -12.91
N ILE A 414 6.67 13.38 -11.79
CA ILE A 414 6.19 12.98 -10.46
C ILE A 414 6.68 14.05 -9.46
N PRO A 415 5.96 15.18 -9.29
CA PRO A 415 6.39 16.26 -8.40
C PRO A 415 6.70 15.80 -6.98
N SER A 416 5.96 14.82 -6.45
CA SER A 416 6.20 14.23 -5.13
C SER A 416 7.58 13.57 -4.97
N ALA A 417 8.29 13.28 -6.06
CA ALA A 417 9.67 12.78 -6.02
C ALA A 417 10.64 13.75 -5.35
N LYS A 418 10.33 15.05 -5.31
CA LYS A 418 11.11 16.06 -4.59
C LYS A 418 11.18 15.78 -3.08
N ALA A 419 10.09 15.24 -2.51
CA ALA A 419 10.04 14.84 -1.11
C ALA A 419 10.66 13.46 -0.84
N TYR A 420 10.95 12.67 -1.89
CA TYR A 420 11.53 11.34 -1.76
C TYR A 420 12.47 10.99 -2.94
N PRO A 421 13.79 11.27 -2.79
CA PRO A 421 14.77 11.07 -3.84
C PRO A 421 14.86 9.63 -4.34
N ILE A 422 15.14 9.47 -5.65
CA ILE A 422 15.19 8.19 -6.36
C ILE A 422 16.18 7.19 -5.74
N GLU A 423 17.34 7.65 -5.26
CA GLU A 423 18.33 6.81 -4.56
C GLU A 423 17.77 6.23 -3.23
N ALA A 424 16.96 7.01 -2.50
CA ALA A 424 16.30 6.55 -1.27
C ALA A 424 15.15 5.59 -1.57
N LEU A 425 14.38 5.85 -2.64
CA LEU A 425 13.37 4.93 -3.18
C LEU A 425 14.00 3.57 -3.55
N MET A 426 15.11 3.59 -4.30
CA MET A 426 15.81 2.38 -4.72
C MET A 426 16.46 1.63 -3.54
N ALA A 427 16.97 2.32 -2.52
CA ALA A 427 17.46 1.70 -1.30
C ALA A 427 16.34 0.97 -0.52
N ASP A 428 15.12 1.52 -0.53
CA ASP A 428 13.92 0.86 0.03
C ASP A 428 13.48 -0.34 -0.82
N CYS A 429 13.52 -0.24 -2.16
CA CYS A 429 13.27 -1.38 -3.06
C CYS A 429 14.27 -2.53 -2.83
N ALA A 430 15.56 -2.21 -2.67
CA ALA A 430 16.59 -3.20 -2.38
C ALA A 430 16.40 -3.83 -0.99
N HIS A 431 15.93 -3.06 0.00
CA HIS A 431 15.54 -3.61 1.30
C HIS A 431 14.33 -4.55 1.19
N PHE A 432 13.27 -4.18 0.46
CA PHE A 432 12.12 -5.04 0.20
C PHE A 432 12.51 -6.36 -0.48
N PHE A 433 13.38 -6.29 -1.50
CA PHE A 433 13.90 -7.50 -2.16
C PHE A 433 14.67 -8.40 -1.18
N ARG A 434 15.60 -7.84 -0.39
CA ARG A 434 16.36 -8.61 0.63
C ARG A 434 15.47 -9.23 1.70
N ALA A 435 14.46 -8.50 2.19
CA ALA A 435 13.56 -8.98 3.25
C ALA A 435 12.60 -10.09 2.76
N THR A 436 12.15 -10.03 1.50
CA THR A 436 11.06 -10.89 1.00
C THR A 436 11.51 -11.94 -0.03
N GLY A 437 12.71 -11.80 -0.61
CA GLY A 437 13.17 -12.56 -1.77
C GLY A 437 12.44 -12.24 -3.08
N ARG A 438 11.59 -11.20 -3.12
CA ARG A 438 10.67 -10.94 -4.24
C ARG A 438 11.19 -9.86 -5.18
N ARG A 439 11.24 -10.21 -6.46
CA ARG A 439 11.51 -9.29 -7.57
C ARG A 439 10.62 -8.05 -7.48
N VAL A 440 11.21 -6.87 -7.65
CA VAL A 440 10.49 -5.60 -7.75
C VAL A 440 10.19 -5.34 -9.22
N THR A 441 8.94 -5.05 -9.56
CA THR A 441 8.57 -4.63 -10.90
C THR A 441 8.60 -3.10 -10.96
N PHE A 442 9.20 -2.53 -12.00
CA PHE A 442 9.27 -1.09 -12.22
C PHE A 442 8.36 -0.72 -13.38
N GLU A 443 7.28 0.01 -13.10
CA GLU A 443 6.39 0.55 -14.13
C GLU A 443 7.05 1.79 -14.74
N TYR A 444 7.18 1.82 -16.07
CA TYR A 444 7.80 2.92 -16.80
C TYR A 444 6.85 3.41 -17.90
N THR A 445 6.15 4.51 -17.62
CA THR A 445 5.22 5.14 -18.55
C THR A 445 6.00 5.95 -19.57
N LEU A 446 6.08 5.43 -20.80
CA LEU A 446 6.89 5.95 -21.90
C LEU A 446 6.14 7.08 -22.62
N MET A 447 6.71 8.29 -22.63
CA MET A 447 6.13 9.54 -23.13
C MET A 447 7.04 10.16 -24.18
N ALA A 448 6.48 10.50 -25.34
CA ALA A 448 7.24 10.88 -26.53
C ALA A 448 8.05 12.15 -26.32
N GLY A 449 9.37 12.09 -26.51
CA GLY A 449 10.28 13.23 -26.38
C GLY A 449 10.51 13.70 -24.95
N VAL A 450 10.09 12.92 -23.94
CA VAL A 450 10.22 13.29 -22.52
C VAL A 450 11.12 12.32 -21.77
N ASN A 451 10.89 11.01 -21.91
CA ASN A 451 11.60 9.99 -21.14
C ASN A 451 11.86 8.69 -21.93
N ASP A 452 11.75 8.76 -23.26
CA ASP A 452 11.67 7.62 -24.16
C ASP A 452 12.90 7.39 -25.05
N GLY A 453 13.90 8.27 -25.01
CA GLY A 453 15.15 8.15 -25.77
C GLY A 453 16.10 7.05 -25.27
N ASP A 454 17.14 6.76 -26.06
CA ASP A 454 18.05 5.64 -25.82
C ASP A 454 18.98 5.89 -24.61
N GLU A 455 19.31 7.15 -24.35
CA GLU A 455 20.00 7.61 -23.14
C GLU A 455 19.19 7.32 -21.88
N HIS A 456 17.87 7.55 -21.89
CA HIS A 456 17.00 7.27 -20.76
C HIS A 456 16.92 5.76 -20.43
N ALA A 457 16.93 4.90 -21.44
CA ALA A 457 16.99 3.45 -21.24
C ALA A 457 18.33 3.01 -20.60
N ARG A 458 19.45 3.55 -21.08
CA ARG A 458 20.79 3.28 -20.55
C ARG A 458 20.96 3.78 -19.11
N GLU A 459 20.47 4.98 -18.79
CA GLU A 459 20.44 5.48 -17.42
C GLU A 459 19.56 4.62 -16.50
N LEU A 460 18.38 4.19 -16.97
CA LEU A 460 17.51 3.30 -16.18
C LEU A 460 18.19 1.97 -15.88
N ALA A 461 18.85 1.37 -16.88
CA ALA A 461 19.58 0.12 -16.68
C ALA A 461 20.73 0.29 -15.66
N ALA A 462 21.53 1.36 -15.79
CA ALA A 462 22.60 1.66 -14.84
C ALA A 462 22.06 1.91 -13.42
N LEU A 463 20.91 2.58 -13.26
CA LEU A 463 20.25 2.73 -11.96
C LEU A 463 19.88 1.35 -11.38
N LEU A 464 19.15 0.53 -12.11
CA LEU A 464 18.66 -0.77 -11.63
C LEU A 464 19.80 -1.73 -11.26
N GLN A 465 20.86 -1.79 -12.09
CA GLN A 465 22.04 -2.63 -11.86
C GLN A 465 22.79 -2.25 -10.58
N ARG A 466 23.01 -0.94 -10.33
CA ARG A 466 23.77 -0.45 -9.15
C ARG A 466 23.17 -0.89 -7.81
N HIS A 467 21.86 -1.07 -7.72
CA HIS A 467 21.19 -1.47 -6.47
C HIS A 467 21.06 -2.99 -6.25
N GLN A 468 21.58 -3.82 -7.18
CA GLN A 468 21.73 -5.28 -7.03
C GLN A 468 20.45 -6.00 -6.56
N LEU A 469 19.29 -5.57 -7.07
CA LEU A 469 18.00 -6.18 -6.76
C LEU A 469 17.38 -6.84 -7.98
N ALA A 470 16.71 -7.98 -7.80
CA ALA A 470 15.97 -8.60 -8.89
C ALA A 470 14.89 -7.63 -9.37
N SER A 471 15.03 -7.15 -10.60
CA SER A 471 14.19 -6.12 -11.22
C SER A 471 13.51 -6.65 -12.49
N HIS A 472 12.41 -6.02 -12.86
CA HIS A 472 11.73 -6.22 -14.15
C HIS A 472 11.06 -4.92 -14.57
N VAL A 473 11.27 -4.43 -15.79
CA VAL A 473 10.67 -3.18 -16.28
C VAL A 473 9.41 -3.45 -17.10
N ASN A 474 8.28 -2.92 -16.65
CA ASN A 474 7.05 -2.86 -17.42
C ASN A 474 7.02 -1.55 -18.22
N ILE A 475 7.26 -1.65 -19.52
CA ILE A 475 7.22 -0.50 -20.44
C ILE A 475 5.76 -0.26 -20.81
N ILE A 476 5.18 0.86 -20.39
CA ILE A 476 3.80 1.24 -20.68
C ILE A 476 3.84 2.42 -21.67
N PRO A 477 3.55 2.23 -22.97
CA PRO A 477 3.33 3.36 -23.87
C PRO A 477 2.20 4.24 -23.33
N TRP A 478 2.45 5.53 -23.14
CA TRP A 478 1.49 6.42 -22.48
C TRP A 478 0.14 6.45 -23.21
N ASN A 479 -0.95 6.42 -22.43
CA ASN A 479 -2.31 6.44 -22.94
C ASN A 479 -2.82 7.89 -22.85
N PRO A 480 -3.40 8.46 -23.92
CA PRO A 480 -3.93 9.82 -23.89
C PRO A 480 -4.86 10.09 -22.71
N VAL A 481 -4.62 11.21 -22.04
CA VAL A 481 -5.43 11.77 -20.96
C VAL A 481 -5.77 13.21 -21.33
N ASP A 482 -6.98 13.65 -21.04
CA ASP A 482 -7.41 15.04 -21.19
C ASP A 482 -6.43 16.03 -20.53
N GLU A 483 -6.41 17.27 -21.04
CA GLU A 483 -5.63 18.39 -20.47
C GLU A 483 -4.13 18.05 -20.34
N SER A 484 -3.57 17.21 -21.22
CA SER A 484 -2.22 16.68 -21.12
C SER A 484 -1.33 17.11 -22.29
N GLU A 485 -0.16 17.63 -21.96
CA GLU A 485 0.87 18.03 -22.94
C GLU A 485 1.69 16.83 -23.45
N PHE A 486 1.66 15.72 -22.70
CA PHE A 486 2.34 14.47 -23.07
C PHE A 486 1.74 13.84 -24.34
N LYS A 487 2.57 13.10 -25.05
CA LYS A 487 2.21 12.38 -26.29
C LYS A 487 2.61 10.91 -26.18
N ARG A 488 1.86 10.04 -26.85
CA ARG A 488 2.19 8.61 -26.95
C ARG A 488 3.39 8.43 -27.89
N PRO A 489 4.45 7.69 -27.50
CA PRO A 489 5.58 7.41 -28.37
C PRO A 489 5.18 6.49 -29.53
N SER A 490 5.91 6.58 -30.65
CA SER A 490 5.73 5.66 -31.78
C SER A 490 6.15 4.24 -31.39
N ASN A 491 5.57 3.22 -32.02
CA ASN A 491 5.94 1.82 -31.76
C ASN A 491 7.44 1.58 -31.96
N ASN A 492 8.06 2.16 -33.00
CA ASN A 492 9.50 2.05 -33.24
C ASN A 492 10.35 2.57 -32.07
N ARG A 493 9.91 3.68 -31.45
CA ARG A 493 10.58 4.29 -30.28
C ARG A 493 10.40 3.44 -29.02
N VAL A 494 9.23 2.83 -28.83
CA VAL A 494 8.98 1.82 -27.77
C VAL A 494 9.87 0.59 -27.97
N TYR A 495 9.97 0.05 -29.18
CA TYR A 495 10.81 -1.11 -29.49
C TYR A 495 12.30 -0.82 -29.34
N ALA A 496 12.76 0.38 -29.70
CA ALA A 496 14.13 0.81 -29.47
C ALA A 496 14.45 0.89 -27.97
N PHE A 497 13.62 1.57 -27.17
CA PHE A 497 13.78 1.64 -25.71
C PHE A 497 13.79 0.25 -25.05
N GLN A 498 12.92 -0.66 -25.51
CA GLN A 498 12.91 -2.06 -25.08
C GLN A 498 14.24 -2.76 -25.39
N ARG A 499 14.73 -2.64 -26.62
CA ARG A 499 16.00 -3.25 -27.05
C ARG A 499 17.21 -2.74 -26.27
N GLU A 500 17.27 -1.45 -25.96
CA GLU A 500 18.37 -0.89 -25.15
C GLU A 500 18.38 -1.47 -23.72
N LEU A 501 17.20 -1.67 -23.10
CA LEU A 501 17.10 -2.35 -21.79
C LEU A 501 17.51 -3.83 -21.87
N GLU A 502 17.06 -4.54 -22.91
CA GLU A 502 17.40 -5.95 -23.14
C GLU A 502 18.90 -6.14 -23.41
N ALA A 503 19.51 -5.25 -24.20
CA ALA A 503 20.96 -5.23 -24.46
C ALA A 503 21.77 -4.94 -23.19
N ALA A 504 21.24 -4.13 -22.26
CA ALA A 504 21.80 -3.92 -20.93
C ALA A 504 21.44 -5.04 -19.93
N GLY A 505 20.84 -6.15 -20.37
CA GLY A 505 20.51 -7.30 -19.53
C GLY A 505 19.39 -7.06 -18.52
N VAL A 506 18.59 -6.01 -18.69
CA VAL A 506 17.42 -5.71 -17.82
C VAL A 506 16.20 -6.45 -18.35
N PRO A 507 15.59 -7.37 -17.57
CA PRO A 507 14.36 -8.03 -17.97
C PRO A 507 13.24 -6.99 -18.12
N CYS A 508 12.58 -6.96 -19.28
CA CYS A 508 11.47 -6.04 -19.50
C CYS A 508 10.35 -6.65 -20.34
N THR A 509 9.16 -6.05 -20.25
CA THR A 509 8.01 -6.38 -21.09
C THR A 509 7.23 -5.13 -21.46
N ARG A 510 6.90 -4.98 -22.73
CA ARG A 510 5.92 -3.99 -23.18
C ARG A 510 4.52 -4.41 -22.75
N ARG A 511 3.81 -3.53 -22.03
CA ARG A 511 2.41 -3.73 -21.66
C ARG A 511 1.52 -3.47 -22.87
N ILE A 512 0.74 -4.47 -23.27
CA ILE A 512 -0.33 -4.31 -24.27
C ILE A 512 -1.37 -3.34 -23.68
N THR A 513 -1.76 -2.33 -24.47
CA THR A 513 -2.82 -1.41 -24.09
C THR A 513 -4.17 -2.15 -24.20
N ARG A 514 -4.92 -2.17 -23.10
CA ARG A 514 -6.27 -2.75 -23.02
C ARG A 514 -7.24 -1.68 -22.51
N GLY A 515 -8.49 -1.72 -22.98
CA GLY A 515 -9.56 -0.81 -22.53
C GLY A 515 -9.42 0.67 -22.93
N LEU A 516 -8.63 1.01 -23.96
CA LEU A 516 -8.38 2.40 -24.36
C LEU A 516 -9.67 3.14 -24.77
N GLU A 517 -10.51 2.48 -25.56
CA GLU A 517 -11.80 3.02 -26.06
C GLU A 517 -12.80 3.28 -24.93
N ALA A 518 -12.70 2.55 -23.81
CA ALA A 518 -13.54 2.71 -22.63
C ALA A 518 -12.98 3.73 -21.61
N ALA A 519 -11.93 4.48 -21.98
CA ALA A 519 -11.12 5.29 -21.07
C ALA A 519 -10.73 4.52 -19.79
N ALA A 520 -10.37 3.24 -19.96
CA ALA A 520 -10.10 2.28 -18.90
C ALA A 520 -8.64 1.82 -18.86
N ALA A 521 -7.79 2.33 -19.75
CA ALA A 521 -6.36 2.04 -19.73
C ALA A 521 -5.67 2.76 -18.55
N CYS A 522 -4.50 2.25 -18.14
CA CYS A 522 -3.77 2.83 -17.02
C CYS A 522 -3.46 4.32 -17.24
N GLY A 523 -3.71 5.11 -16.19
CA GLY A 523 -3.58 6.56 -16.20
C GLY A 523 -4.84 7.33 -16.59
N GLN A 524 -5.87 6.71 -17.17
CA GLN A 524 -7.08 7.38 -17.69
C GLN A 524 -8.25 7.51 -16.69
N LEU A 525 -8.10 7.08 -15.43
CA LEU A 525 -9.18 7.03 -14.44
C LEU A 525 -9.48 8.41 -13.81
N ARG A 526 -10.12 9.26 -14.62
CA ARG A 526 -10.76 10.54 -14.27
C ARG A 526 -11.84 10.80 -15.32
N ASN A 527 -13.05 10.27 -15.09
CA ASN A 527 -14.20 10.61 -15.93
C ASN A 527 -14.54 12.10 -15.88
N GLN A 528 -15.37 12.57 -16.84
CA GLN A 528 -15.95 13.91 -16.85
C GLN A 528 -16.63 14.28 -15.52
N HIS A 529 -17.12 13.29 -14.77
CA HIS A 529 -17.76 13.42 -13.45
C HIS A 529 -16.83 13.91 -12.31
N GLN A 530 -15.51 13.92 -12.53
CA GLN A 530 -14.55 14.58 -11.64
C GLN A 530 -14.21 16.01 -12.12
N LYS A 531 -14.88 16.49 -13.18
CA LYS A 531 -14.77 17.86 -13.73
C LYS A 531 -16.11 18.60 -13.65
N GLN A 532 -17.22 17.88 -13.79
CA GLN A 532 -18.60 18.33 -13.66
C GLN A 532 -19.37 17.37 -12.74
N PRO A 533 -20.39 17.83 -12.01
CA PRO A 533 -21.44 17.02 -11.42
C PRO A 533 -21.95 15.85 -12.27
N LEU A 534 -22.47 14.83 -11.60
CA LEU A 534 -23.32 13.81 -12.23
C LEU A 534 -24.78 14.26 -12.16
N GLU A 535 -25.54 14.03 -13.24
CA GLU A 535 -26.99 14.29 -13.21
C GLU A 535 -27.69 13.39 -12.17
N GLU A 536 -28.81 13.87 -11.66
CA GLU A 536 -29.38 13.40 -10.40
C GLU A 536 -29.78 11.92 -10.42
N PHE A 537 -29.44 11.23 -9.32
CA PHE A 537 -29.59 9.78 -9.18
C PHE A 537 -31.05 9.31 -9.28
N GLN A 538 -31.42 8.69 -10.41
CA GLN A 538 -32.54 7.74 -10.38
C GLN A 538 -32.07 6.44 -9.74
N VAL A 539 -32.17 6.38 -8.40
CA VAL A 539 -32.19 5.10 -7.68
C VAL A 539 -33.42 4.34 -8.18
N PRO A 540 -33.27 3.14 -8.80
CA PRO A 540 -34.42 2.30 -9.12
C PRO A 540 -35.15 1.97 -7.81
N LYS A 541 -36.46 2.24 -7.77
CA LYS A 541 -37.31 1.99 -6.59
C LYS A 541 -37.37 0.51 -6.22
#